data_AF-A0A7V5YYK2-F1
#
_entry.id   AF-A0A7V5YYK2-F1
#
_cell.length_a   1.000
_cell.length_b   1.000
_cell.length_c   1.000
_cell.angle_alpha   90.00
_cell.angle_beta   90.00
_cell.angle_gamma   90.00
#
_symmetry.space_group_name_H-M   'P 1'
#
loop_
_entity.id
_entity.type
_entity.pdbx_description
1 polymer ?
#
loop_
_entity_poly.entity_id
_entity_poly.type
_entity_poly.pdbx_seq_one_letter_code
_entity_poly.pdbx_strand_id
1 'polypeptide(L)'
;MAEQTVAPLSHVDVDRLYVDNWAPDSWLDLEVRTIELLEQGLLSTEQSRALVYALREMQRQGQPVPRNAAELYLQMRPILERLPGGYG
;
A
#
# COMPACT_ATOMS: atom_id res chain seq x y z
N MET A 1 9.55 14.87 -22.88
CA MET A 1 9.43 14.53 -21.45
C MET A 1 8.09 13.86 -21.31
N ALA A 2 8.06 12.54 -21.14
CA ALA A 2 6.79 11.84 -21.00
C ALA A 2 6.22 12.20 -19.63
N GLU A 3 5.05 12.84 -19.61
CA GLU A 3 4.19 12.88 -18.43
C GLU A 3 3.85 11.42 -18.11
N GLN A 4 4.66 10.80 -17.26
CA GLN A 4 4.35 9.51 -16.67
C GLN A 4 3.12 9.76 -15.81
N THR A 5 1.96 9.46 -16.38
CA THR A 5 0.69 9.51 -15.69
C THR A 5 0.78 8.44 -14.61
N VAL A 6 1.08 8.88 -13.39
CA VAL A 6 1.22 8.02 -12.21
C VAL A 6 -0.11 7.30 -12.03
N ALA A 7 -0.12 5.98 -12.19
CA ALA A 7 -1.35 5.23 -11.96
C ALA A 7 -1.70 5.30 -10.47
N PRO A 8 -2.91 5.72 -10.10
CA PRO A 8 -3.35 5.73 -8.71
C PRO A 8 -3.26 4.31 -8.12
N LEU A 9 -2.94 4.25 -6.83
CA LEU A 9 -2.84 2.98 -6.10
C LEU A 9 -4.21 2.31 -6.08
N SER A 10 -4.35 1.22 -6.83
CA SER A 10 -5.62 0.54 -6.99
C SER A 10 -5.86 -0.45 -5.86
N HIS A 11 -7.12 -0.80 -5.61
CA HIS A 11 -7.48 -1.88 -4.70
C HIS A 11 -6.71 -3.18 -5.01
N VAL A 12 -6.49 -3.45 -6.31
CA VAL A 12 -5.75 -4.62 -6.82
C VAL A 12 -4.29 -4.62 -6.38
N ASP A 13 -3.66 -3.45 -6.23
CA ASP A 13 -2.29 -3.35 -5.74
C ASP A 13 -2.21 -3.67 -4.24
N VAL A 14 -3.26 -3.32 -3.48
CA VAL A 14 -3.38 -3.66 -2.04
C VAL A 14 -3.73 -5.13 -1.83
N ASP A 15 -4.55 -5.74 -2.70
CA ASP A 15 -4.83 -7.18 -2.68
C ASP A 15 -3.56 -8.03 -2.79
N ARG A 16 -2.56 -7.57 -3.55
CA ARG A 16 -1.28 -8.28 -3.71
C ARG A 16 -0.52 -8.44 -2.39
N LEU A 17 -0.81 -7.61 -1.40
CA LEU A 17 -0.24 -7.73 -0.07
C LEU A 17 -0.80 -8.94 0.70
N TYR A 18 -1.99 -9.46 0.36
CA TYR A 18 -2.70 -10.51 1.12
C TYR A 18 -2.87 -11.83 0.35
N VAL A 19 -2.04 -12.09 -0.65
CA VAL A 19 -2.11 -13.32 -1.47
C VAL A 19 -1.80 -14.55 -0.61
N ASP A 20 -2.31 -15.72 -1.02
CA ASP A 20 -2.09 -17.02 -0.37
C ASP A 20 -2.67 -17.19 1.04
N ASN A 21 -3.77 -16.49 1.35
CA ASN A 21 -4.38 -16.45 2.69
C ASN A 21 -3.40 -16.02 3.80
N TRP A 22 -2.37 -15.27 3.42
CA TRP A 22 -1.43 -14.73 4.37
C TRP A 22 -2.06 -13.58 5.16
N ALA A 23 -1.95 -13.65 6.49
CA ALA A 23 -2.40 -12.61 7.40
C ALA A 23 -1.16 -11.96 8.03
N PRO A 24 -0.95 -10.64 7.85
CA PRO A 24 0.18 -9.95 8.46
C PRO A 24 0.02 -9.87 9.98
N ASP A 25 1.08 -10.22 10.71
CA ASP A 25 1.12 -10.11 12.19
C ASP A 25 1.58 -8.72 12.65
N SER A 26 2.23 -7.96 11.76
CA SER A 26 2.77 -6.64 12.04
C SER A 26 2.71 -5.69 10.83
N TRP A 27 2.81 -4.38 11.10
CA TRP A 27 2.99 -3.38 10.04
C TRP A 27 4.30 -3.56 9.27
N LEU A 28 5.35 -4.08 9.94
CA LEU A 28 6.63 -4.38 9.30
C LEU A 28 6.48 -5.45 8.23
N ASP A 29 5.64 -6.46 8.48
CA ASP A 29 5.39 -7.53 7.51
C ASP A 29 4.78 -6.98 6.21
N LEU A 30 3.84 -6.04 6.32
CA LEU A 30 3.26 -5.34 5.16
C LEU A 30 4.30 -4.48 4.43
N GLU A 31 5.22 -3.82 5.15
CA GLU A 31 6.33 -3.07 4.54
C GLU A 31 7.28 -4.01 3.77
N VAL A 32 7.69 -5.13 4.39
CA VAL A 32 8.54 -6.14 3.76
C VAL A 32 7.85 -6.69 2.51
N ARG A 33 6.57 -7.04 2.60
CA ARG A 33 5.80 -7.53 1.46
C ARG A 33 5.72 -6.51 0.32
N THR A 34 5.57 -5.22 0.65
CA THR A 34 5.58 -4.14 -0.35
C THR A 34 6.92 -4.08 -1.08
N ILE A 35 8.04 -4.28 -0.37
CA ILE A 35 9.39 -4.33 -0.96
C ILE A 35 9.55 -5.58 -1.84
N GLU A 36 9.11 -6.75 -1.40
CA GLU A 36 9.14 -7.98 -2.21
C GLU A 36 8.38 -7.82 -3.53
N LEU A 37 7.20 -7.20 -3.49
CA LEU A 37 6.40 -6.95 -4.69
C LEU A 37 7.07 -5.94 -5.64
N LEU A 38 7.80 -4.95 -5.10
CA LEU A 38 8.64 -4.05 -5.90
C LEU A 38 9.79 -4.81 -6.58
N GLU A 39 10.50 -5.66 -5.84
CA GLU A 39 11.61 -6.47 -6.36
C GLU A 39 11.15 -7.45 -7.45
N GLN A 40 9.94 -7.98 -7.32
CA GLN A 40 9.30 -8.84 -8.33
C GLN A 40 8.75 -8.06 -9.53
N GLY A 41 8.84 -6.73 -9.53
CA GLY A 41 8.30 -5.87 -10.59
C GLY A 41 6.76 -5.82 -10.63
N LEU A 42 6.10 -6.25 -9.55
CA LEU A 42 4.66 -6.24 -9.40
C LEU A 42 4.12 -4.89 -8.90
N LEU A 43 4.99 -4.05 -8.36
CA LEU A 43 4.72 -2.65 -8.01
C LEU A 43 5.79 -1.74 -8.62
N SER A 44 5.41 -0.52 -8.99
CA SER A 44 6.37 0.52 -9.33
C SER A 44 7.01 1.12 -8.07
N THR A 45 8.14 1.81 -8.22
CA THR A 45 8.80 2.56 -7.13
C THR A 45 7.88 3.61 -6.50
N GLU A 46 6.96 4.19 -7.27
CA GLU A 46 6.02 5.19 -6.76
C GLU A 46 4.90 4.53 -5.95
N GLN A 47 4.33 3.44 -6.46
CA GLN A 47 3.31 2.66 -5.75
C GLN A 47 3.87 2.12 -4.43
N SER A 48 5.09 1.57 -4.42
CA SER A 48 5.71 1.06 -3.20
C SER A 48 5.98 2.17 -2.18
N ARG A 49 6.44 3.35 -2.62
CA ARG A 49 6.61 4.52 -1.74
C ARG A 49 5.31 5.00 -1.13
N ALA A 50 4.25 5.10 -1.92
CA ALA A 50 2.94 5.53 -1.45
C ALA A 50 2.31 4.51 -0.48
N LEU A 51 2.47 3.20 -0.75
CA LEU A 51 2.08 2.12 0.17
C LEU A 51 2.82 2.22 1.50
N VAL A 52 4.16 2.24 1.47
CA VAL A 52 4.99 2.33 2.70
C VAL A 52 4.65 3.59 3.50
N TYR A 53 4.43 4.73 2.83
CA TYR A 53 4.01 5.95 3.50
C TYR A 53 2.68 5.76 4.24
N ALA A 54 1.66 5.23 3.55
CA ALA A 54 0.35 5.03 4.16
C ALA A 54 0.38 3.97 5.29
N LEU A 55 1.16 2.89 5.15
CA LEU A 55 1.36 1.90 6.21
C LEU A 55 1.96 2.54 7.48
N ARG A 56 3.03 3.33 7.34
CA ARG A 56 3.66 4.04 8.46
C ARG A 56 2.74 5.07 9.09
N GLU A 57 1.91 5.72 8.27
CA GLU A 57 0.93 6.68 8.75
C GLU A 57 -0.12 6.02 9.64
N MET A 58 -0.67 4.87 9.22
CA MET A 58 -1.62 4.10 10.03
C MET A 58 -0.97 3.53 11.29
N GLN A 59 0.27 3.04 11.21
CA GLN A 59 1.04 2.62 12.37
C GLN A 59 1.20 3.77 13.37
N ARG A 60 1.53 4.97 12.90
CA ARG A 60 1.67 6.19 13.73
C ARG A 60 0.35 6.62 14.38
N GLN A 61 -0.77 6.36 13.71
CA GLN A 61 -2.12 6.58 14.27
C GLN A 61 -2.54 5.51 15.29
N GLY A 62 -1.72 4.47 15.50
CA GLY A 62 -2.00 3.39 16.45
C GLY A 62 -3.12 2.47 15.99
N GLN A 63 -3.40 2.40 14.68
CA GLN A 63 -4.42 1.49 14.16
C GLN A 63 -3.94 0.03 14.27
N PRO A 64 -4.87 -0.91 14.51
CA PRO A 64 -4.56 -2.33 14.44
C PRO A 64 -4.20 -2.72 13.00
N VAL A 65 -3.33 -3.73 12.85
CA VAL A 65 -2.99 -4.27 11.53
C VAL A 65 -4.25 -4.90 10.92
N PRO A 66 -4.67 -4.49 9.71
CA PRO A 66 -5.86 -5.03 9.06
C PRO A 66 -5.71 -6.50 8.68
N ARG A 67 -6.79 -7.27 8.85
CA ARG A 67 -6.77 -8.72 8.59
C ARG A 67 -6.94 -9.10 7.12
N ASN A 68 -7.36 -8.16 6.28
CA ASN A 68 -7.55 -8.37 4.85
C ASN A 68 -7.28 -7.09 4.05
N ALA A 69 -7.09 -7.27 2.74
CA ALA A 69 -6.78 -6.19 1.80
C ALA A 69 -7.88 -5.13 1.72
N ALA A 70 -9.16 -5.52 1.80
CA ALA A 70 -10.27 -4.58 1.71
C ALA A 70 -10.31 -3.60 2.88
N GLU A 71 -10.11 -4.11 4.10
CA GLU A 71 -9.99 -3.31 5.32
C GLU A 71 -8.77 -2.38 5.22
N LEU A 72 -7.62 -2.91 4.79
CA LEU A 72 -6.41 -2.11 4.59
C LEU A 72 -6.66 -0.97 3.58
N TYR A 73 -7.23 -1.28 2.42
CA TYR A 73 -7.51 -0.28 1.38
C TYR A 73 -8.44 0.83 1.88
N LEU A 74 -9.52 0.46 2.60
CA LEU A 74 -10.46 1.44 3.17
C LEU A 74 -9.79 2.37 4.19
N GLN A 75 -8.87 1.85 5.01
CA GLN A 75 -8.11 2.65 5.98
C GLN A 75 -7.03 3.51 5.30
N MET A 76 -6.40 3.00 4.25
CA MET A 76 -5.35 3.70 3.48
C MET A 76 -5.89 4.82 2.60
N ARG A 77 -7.07 4.62 2.00
CA ARG A 77 -7.69 5.57 1.06
C ARG A 77 -7.66 7.04 1.52
N PRO A 78 -8.10 7.42 2.73
CA PRO A 78 -8.06 8.83 3.16
C PRO A 78 -6.64 9.39 3.32
N ILE A 79 -5.62 8.54 3.44
CA ILE A 79 -4.21 8.94 3.50
C ILE A 79 -3.69 9.16 2.07
N LEU A 80 -4.01 8.24 1.15
CA LEU A 80 -3.64 8.31 -0.26
C LEU A 80 -4.28 9.52 -0.97
N GLU A 81 -5.53 9.85 -0.66
CA GLU A 81 -6.24 11.03 -1.17
C GLU A 81 -5.60 12.36 -0.74
N ARG A 82 -4.81 12.37 0.35
CA ARG A 82 -4.09 13.56 0.84
C ARG A 82 -2.71 13.75 0.22
N LEU A 83 -2.19 12.74 -0.48
CA LEU A 83 -0.88 12.83 -1.11
C LEU A 83 -0.97 13.68 -2.40
N PRO A 84 -0.02 14.61 -2.62
CA PRO A 84 0.06 15.32 -3.89
C PRO A 84 0.36 14.30 -5.00
N GLY A 85 -0.64 14.05 -5.86
CA GLY A 85 -0.57 13.01 -6.91
C GLY A 85 -1.88 12.29 -7.19
N GLY A 86 -2.88 12.37 -6.29
CA GLY A 86 -4.23 11.84 -6.56
C GLY A 86 -4.27 10.32 -6.68
N TYR A 87 -3.87 9.61 -5.62
CA TYR A 87 -3.82 8.14 -5.58
C TYR A 87 -5.15 7.48 -5.17
N GLY A 88 -6.28 8.15 -5.39
CA GLY A 88 -7.63 7.72 -4.99
C GLY A 88 -8.51 7.35 -6.18
#